data_AF-A0A9C9Y783-F1
#
_entry.id   AF-A0A9C9Y783-F1
#
_cell.length_a   1.000
_cell.length_b   1.000
_cell.length_c   1.000
_cell.angle_alpha   90.00
_cell.angle_beta   90.00
_cell.angle_gamma   90.00
#
_symmetry.space_group_name_H-M   'P 1'
#
loop_
_entity.id
_entity.type
_entity.pdbx_description
1 polymer ?
#
loop_
_entity_poly.entity_id
_entity_poly.type
_entity_poly.pdbx_seq_one_letter_code
_entity_poly.pdbx_strand_id
1 'polypeptide(L)'
;MKKIGILFCLLLGLFSCKKEITKKTVTKPKPQKVYKYGYDISNFNIVKDTVKKNETFGFILDKNHIAPPIINKIVQKSKPVFDIAKQLRVGKPYTIITSKDSLQKAAAFIYHANKVEDIVFNIKDSIYSKINKKQIKTIEKTASGIINSNLSTAIEEQGINYALTYKLSDIYAWTVDFFHLQKGDKFKVIYEEKFINDSISVGIGEIKAAYFEHGKKPFYA
;
A
#
# COMPACT_ATOMS: atom_id res chain seq x y z
N MET A 1 48.81 -58.10 74.05
CA MET A 1 47.87 -57.53 75.04
C MET A 1 47.53 -56.11 74.61
N LYS A 2 46.23 -55.79 74.46
CA LYS A 2 45.53 -54.47 74.60
C LYS A 2 46.24 -53.20 74.06
N LYS A 3 45.66 -52.29 73.26
CA LYS A 3 44.28 -51.98 72.83
C LYS A 3 44.37 -50.75 71.87
N ILE A 4 43.27 -50.49 71.14
CA ILE A 4 42.84 -49.24 70.49
C ILE A 4 43.44 -49.01 69.08
N GLY A 5 42.69 -48.84 67.99
CA GLY A 5 41.24 -48.70 67.80
C GLY A 5 40.94 -47.49 66.90
N ILE A 6 40.34 -47.77 65.73
CA ILE A 6 39.39 -46.92 64.98
C ILE A 6 39.98 -45.69 64.26
N LEU A 7 39.97 -45.70 62.92
CA LEU A 7 39.13 -44.80 62.08
C LEU A 7 39.56 -44.91 60.60
N PHE A 8 39.11 -45.93 59.87
CA PHE A 8 39.12 -45.92 58.40
C PHE A 8 37.68 -45.76 57.92
N CYS A 9 37.22 -44.51 57.95
CA CYS A 9 35.90 -44.11 57.48
C CYS A 9 35.94 -43.94 55.95
N LEU A 10 35.13 -44.73 55.26
CA LEU A 10 34.39 -44.37 54.05
C LEU A 10 35.02 -43.31 53.12
N LEU A 11 35.69 -43.77 52.05
CA LEU A 11 35.77 -43.04 50.78
C LEU A 11 35.03 -43.83 49.70
N LEU A 12 33.72 -43.97 49.89
CA LEU A 12 32.78 -44.39 48.85
C LEU A 12 31.94 -43.18 48.46
N GLY A 13 32.04 -42.79 47.18
CA GLY A 13 30.94 -42.21 46.42
C GLY A 13 30.68 -40.72 46.59
N LEU A 14 31.43 -39.88 45.86
CA LEU A 14 30.89 -38.63 45.33
C LEU A 14 31.42 -38.39 43.91
N PHE A 15 31.04 -39.27 42.97
CA PHE A 15 30.84 -38.84 41.59
C PHE A 15 29.58 -37.96 41.57
N SER A 16 29.75 -36.71 42.00
CA SER A 16 28.73 -35.67 41.86
C SER A 16 28.68 -35.27 40.40
N CYS A 17 27.82 -35.95 39.65
CA CYS A 17 27.42 -35.60 38.30
C CYS A 17 26.78 -34.21 38.33
N LYS A 18 27.59 -33.17 38.15
CA LYS A 18 27.11 -31.79 37.98
C LYS A 18 26.46 -31.72 36.59
N LYS A 19 25.18 -32.09 36.53
CA LYS A 19 24.34 -31.94 35.35
C LYS A 19 24.16 -30.44 35.12
N GLU A 20 25.02 -29.85 34.29
CA GLU A 20 24.84 -28.49 33.81
C GLU A 20 23.54 -28.43 33.02
N ILE A 21 22.50 -27.95 33.69
CA ILE A 21 21.27 -27.53 33.04
C ILE A 21 21.64 -26.30 32.23
N THR A 22 21.98 -26.53 30.96
CA THR A 22 22.11 -25.48 29.96
C THR A 22 20.75 -24.79 29.88
N LYS A 23 20.62 -23.63 30.52
CA LYS A 23 19.49 -22.72 30.30
C LYS A 23 19.49 -22.41 28.80
N LYS A 24 18.61 -23.07 28.05
CA LYS A 24 18.23 -22.64 26.71
C LYS A 24 17.66 -21.24 26.86
N THR A 25 18.48 -20.23 26.60
CA THR A 25 18.03 -18.86 26.41
C THR A 25 17.04 -18.91 25.26
N VAL A 26 15.74 -18.82 25.57
CA VAL A 26 14.72 -18.59 24.56
C VAL A 26 14.98 -17.18 24.04
N THR A 27 15.73 -17.09 22.96
CA THR A 27 15.93 -15.85 22.21
C THR A 27 14.55 -15.44 21.72
N LYS A 28 13.90 -14.49 22.40
CA LYS A 28 12.71 -13.83 21.87
C LYS A 28 13.07 -13.35 20.47
N PRO A 29 12.31 -13.71 19.41
CA PRO A 29 12.59 -13.24 18.07
C PRO A 29 12.64 -11.71 18.11
N LYS A 30 13.78 -11.14 17.70
CA LYS A 30 13.98 -9.69 17.63
C LYS A 30 12.82 -9.14 16.79
N PRO A 31 12.03 -8.16 17.31
CA PRO A 31 10.87 -7.67 16.59
C PRO A 31 11.31 -7.22 15.20
N GLN A 32 10.75 -7.86 14.18
CA GLN A 32 11.06 -7.58 12.79
C GLN A 32 10.57 -6.16 12.49
N LYS A 33 11.50 -5.26 12.16
CA LYS A 33 11.17 -3.88 11.84
C LYS A 33 10.26 -3.85 10.62
N VAL A 34 9.12 -3.18 10.74
CA VAL A 34 8.18 -3.01 9.63
C VAL A 34 8.29 -1.57 9.18
N TYR A 35 8.82 -1.34 7.99
CA TYR A 35 8.99 0.02 7.48
C TYR A 35 7.82 0.44 6.58
N LYS A 36 7.21 1.58 6.88
CA LYS A 36 6.21 2.22 6.00
C LYS A 36 6.38 3.73 6.00
N TYR A 37 6.28 4.34 4.81
CA TYR A 37 6.45 5.80 4.61
C TYR A 37 7.80 6.35 5.12
N GLY A 38 8.82 5.50 5.27
CA GLY A 38 10.12 5.87 5.85
C GLY A 38 10.21 5.74 7.38
N TYR A 39 9.18 5.22 8.04
CA TYR A 39 9.12 5.01 9.49
C TYR A 39 9.12 3.53 9.83
N ASP A 40 9.84 3.15 10.90
CA ASP A 40 9.66 1.84 11.55
C ASP A 40 8.38 1.86 12.37
N ILE A 41 7.28 1.42 11.77
CA ILE A 41 5.93 1.62 12.32
C ILE A 41 5.68 0.83 13.61
N SER A 42 6.54 -0.14 13.97
CA SER A 42 6.44 -0.83 15.26
C SER A 42 6.62 0.12 16.46
N ASN A 43 7.27 1.27 16.25
CA ASN A 43 7.60 2.25 17.30
C ASN A 43 6.60 3.42 17.37
N PHE A 44 5.58 3.42 16.52
CA PHE A 44 4.62 4.51 16.41
C PHE A 44 3.17 4.01 16.47
N ASN A 45 2.26 4.92 16.79
CA ASN A 45 0.83 4.70 16.58
C ASN A 45 0.46 5.16 15.17
N ILE A 46 -0.42 4.39 14.51
CA ILE A 46 -0.86 4.65 13.14
C ILE A 46 -2.35 4.94 13.17
N VAL A 47 -2.72 6.20 12.95
CA VAL A 47 -4.11 6.65 12.88
C VAL A 47 -4.48 6.83 11.41
N LYS A 48 -5.51 6.14 10.95
CA LYS A 48 -6.06 6.29 9.60
C LYS A 48 -7.41 6.98 9.71
N ASP A 49 -7.63 8.00 8.89
CA ASP A 49 -8.91 8.70 8.83
C ASP A 49 -9.07 9.31 7.42
N THR A 50 -10.11 10.11 7.23
CA THR A 50 -10.48 10.75 5.96
C THR A 50 -10.82 12.21 6.20
N VAL A 51 -10.42 13.08 5.27
CA VAL A 51 -10.70 14.52 5.37
C VAL A 51 -12.22 14.76 5.40
N LYS A 52 -12.70 15.38 6.49
CA LYS A 52 -14.12 15.68 6.68
C LYS A 52 -14.49 17.04 6.08
N LYS A 53 -15.80 17.28 5.94
CA LYS A 53 -16.31 18.60 5.51
C LYS A 53 -15.82 19.67 6.50
N ASN A 54 -15.35 20.80 5.96
CA ASN A 54 -14.78 21.94 6.71
C ASN A 54 -13.49 21.62 7.48
N GLU A 55 -12.86 20.46 7.25
CA GLU A 55 -11.60 20.09 7.87
C GLU A 55 -10.42 20.63 7.06
N THR A 56 -9.50 21.34 7.72
CA THR A 56 -8.29 21.87 7.09
C THR A 56 -7.05 21.11 7.52
N PHE A 57 -5.97 21.17 6.73
CA PHE A 57 -4.70 20.56 7.08
C PHE A 57 -4.18 21.05 8.44
N GLY A 58 -4.31 22.35 8.70
CA GLY A 58 -3.91 22.95 9.97
C GLY A 58 -4.73 22.41 11.15
N PHE A 59 -6.05 22.32 11.00
CA PHE A 59 -6.91 21.76 12.05
C PHE A 59 -6.59 20.29 12.36
N ILE A 60 -6.30 19.48 11.33
CA ILE A 60 -5.91 18.07 11.53
C ILE A 60 -4.60 17.99 12.33
N LEU A 61 -3.60 18.78 11.97
CA LEU A 61 -2.31 18.76 12.66
C LEU A 61 -2.38 19.34 14.08
N ASP A 62 -3.18 20.37 14.31
CA ASP A 62 -3.39 20.96 15.62
C ASP A 62 -4.01 19.95 16.60
N LYS A 63 -5.03 19.20 16.14
CA LYS A 63 -5.60 18.06 16.87
C LYS A 63 -4.59 16.95 17.20
N ASN A 64 -3.49 16.88 16.46
CA ASN A 64 -2.41 15.91 16.67
C ASN A 64 -1.15 16.58 17.26
N HIS A 65 -1.39 17.64 18.05
CA HIS A 65 -0.42 18.30 18.93
C HIS A 65 0.74 19.00 18.20
N ILE A 66 0.47 19.50 16.99
CA ILE A 66 1.42 20.33 16.25
C ILE A 66 1.03 21.80 16.34
N ALA A 67 1.90 22.61 16.93
CA ALA A 67 1.63 24.03 17.13
C ALA A 67 1.52 24.80 15.79
N PRO A 68 0.67 25.85 15.71
CA PRO A 68 0.45 26.63 14.49
C PRO A 68 1.71 27.15 13.78
N PRO A 69 2.78 27.62 14.47
CA PRO A 69 4.01 28.04 13.79
C PRO A 69 4.69 26.91 13.02
N ILE A 70 4.63 25.67 13.54
CA ILE A 70 5.18 24.49 12.88
C ILE A 70 4.31 24.12 11.68
N ILE A 71 2.98 24.18 11.82
CA ILE A 71 2.03 23.94 10.71
C ILE A 71 2.33 24.88 9.54
N ASN A 72 2.46 26.19 9.80
CA ASN A 72 2.79 27.17 8.78
C ASN A 72 4.11 26.85 8.07
N LYS A 73 5.13 26.43 8.83
CA LYS A 73 6.42 26.01 8.28
C LYS A 73 6.30 24.76 7.39
N ILE A 74 5.47 23.78 7.78
CA ILE A 74 5.19 22.59 6.96
C ILE A 74 4.52 22.99 5.65
N VAL A 75 3.48 23.82 5.70
CA VAL A 75 2.76 24.29 4.51
C VAL A 75 3.70 25.02 3.55
N GLN A 76 4.53 25.94 4.06
CA GLN A 76 5.47 26.69 3.24
C GLN A 76 6.53 25.78 2.59
N LYS A 77 7.16 24.90 3.38
CA LYS A 77 8.22 24.01 2.88
C LYS A 77 7.71 22.94 1.93
N SER A 78 6.46 22.52 2.07
CA SER A 78 5.89 21.46 1.25
C SER A 78 5.36 21.93 -0.10
N LYS A 79 5.09 23.23 -0.25
CA LYS A 79 4.51 23.83 -1.46
C LYS A 79 5.19 23.43 -2.78
N PRO A 80 6.54 23.37 -2.90
CA PRO A 80 7.19 22.95 -4.15
C PRO A 80 6.93 21.49 -4.54
N VAL A 81 6.59 20.64 -3.56
CA VAL A 81 6.31 19.20 -3.77
C VAL A 81 4.81 18.98 -3.90
N PHE A 82 4.02 19.57 -3.01
CA PHE A 82 2.57 19.45 -2.97
C PHE A 82 1.96 20.58 -2.12
N ASP A 83 1.15 21.44 -2.73
CA ASP A 83 0.46 22.53 -2.02
C ASP A 83 -0.77 21.98 -1.25
N ILE A 84 -0.52 21.40 -0.07
CA ILE A 84 -1.54 20.73 0.74
C ILE A 84 -2.65 21.68 1.19
N ALA A 85 -2.34 22.97 1.40
CA ALA A 85 -3.34 23.94 1.82
C ALA A 85 -4.41 24.18 0.74
N LYS A 86 -4.05 24.05 -0.54
CA LYS A 86 -4.98 24.19 -1.67
C LYS A 86 -5.54 22.87 -2.19
N GLN A 87 -4.78 21.79 -2.04
CA GLN A 87 -5.08 20.51 -2.69
C GLN A 87 -5.65 19.45 -1.74
N LEU A 88 -5.82 19.75 -0.45
CA LEU A 88 -6.54 18.89 0.47
C LEU A 88 -8.02 18.82 0.05
N ARG A 89 -8.48 17.62 -0.30
CA ARG A 89 -9.88 17.37 -0.72
C ARG A 89 -10.63 16.56 0.32
N VAL A 90 -11.89 16.95 0.57
CA VAL A 90 -12.86 16.18 1.37
C VAL A 90 -13.00 14.76 0.81
N GLY A 91 -13.12 13.78 1.69
CA GLY A 91 -13.26 12.37 1.32
C GLY A 91 -11.95 11.68 0.95
N LYS A 92 -10.81 12.40 0.91
CA LYS A 92 -9.50 11.77 0.67
C LYS A 92 -8.95 11.17 1.96
N PRO A 93 -8.46 9.92 1.92
CA PRO A 93 -7.91 9.29 3.10
C PRO A 93 -6.56 9.90 3.46
N TYR A 94 -6.23 9.87 4.74
CA TYR A 94 -4.91 10.21 5.24
C TYR A 94 -4.49 9.26 6.37
N THR A 95 -3.19 9.21 6.63
CA THR A 95 -2.62 8.51 7.77
C THR A 95 -1.79 9.49 8.59
N ILE A 96 -1.90 9.43 9.92
CA ILE A 96 -1.03 10.14 10.86
C ILE A 96 -0.19 9.11 11.60
N ILE A 97 1.11 9.37 11.66
CA ILE A 97 2.04 8.62 12.48
C ILE A 97 2.29 9.45 13.73
N THR A 98 1.95 8.93 14.91
CA THR A 98 2.14 9.62 16.20
C THR A 98 3.08 8.85 17.12
N SER A 99 3.73 9.55 18.05
CA SER A 99 4.52 8.92 19.11
C SER A 99 3.65 8.00 19.97
N LYS A 100 4.29 6.98 20.58
CA LYS A 100 3.64 6.08 21.55
C LYS A 100 3.63 6.60 22.98
N ASP A 101 4.32 7.71 23.24
CA ASP A 101 4.30 8.37 24.54
C ASP A 101 2.93 9.01 24.83
N SER A 102 2.75 9.51 26.04
CA SER A 102 1.51 10.14 26.48
C SER A 102 1.15 11.39 25.68
N LEU A 103 2.11 12.04 25.03
CA LEU A 103 1.89 13.25 24.23
C LEU A 103 1.31 12.94 22.85
N GLN A 104 1.53 11.72 22.33
CA GLN A 104 1.02 11.25 21.03
C GLN A 104 1.20 12.28 19.89
N LYS A 105 2.32 13.01 19.90
CA LYS A 105 2.59 14.08 18.95
C LYS A 105 2.79 13.50 17.55
N ALA A 106 2.24 14.15 16.52
CA ALA A 106 2.46 13.70 15.14
C ALA A 106 3.94 13.78 14.73
N ALA A 107 4.45 12.66 14.24
CA ALA A 107 5.75 12.54 13.60
C ALA A 107 5.66 12.74 12.09
N ALA A 108 4.56 12.29 11.47
CA ALA A 108 4.29 12.50 10.05
C ALA A 108 2.79 12.54 9.75
N PHE A 109 2.46 13.23 8.65
CA PHE A 109 1.16 13.18 8.01
C PHE A 109 1.33 12.62 6.59
N ILE A 110 0.49 11.68 6.19
CA ILE A 110 0.53 11.03 4.88
C ILE A 110 -0.81 11.27 4.21
N TYR A 111 -0.81 12.02 3.12
CA TYR A 111 -1.99 12.27 2.31
C TYR A 111 -2.07 11.28 1.15
N HIS A 112 -3.15 10.51 1.06
CA HIS A 112 -3.34 9.55 -0.04
C HIS A 112 -4.02 10.24 -1.23
N ALA A 113 -3.22 10.95 -2.04
CA ALA A 113 -3.72 11.78 -3.14
C ALA A 113 -4.49 10.96 -4.18
N ASN A 114 -3.95 9.78 -4.54
CA ASN A 114 -4.58 8.82 -5.41
C ASN A 114 -4.15 7.38 -5.04
N LYS A 115 -4.55 6.38 -5.83
CA LYS A 115 -4.23 4.97 -5.55
C LYS A 115 -2.71 4.71 -5.54
N VAL A 116 -1.95 5.44 -6.35
CA VAL A 116 -0.51 5.26 -6.63
C VAL A 116 0.37 6.14 -5.74
N GLU A 117 -0.07 7.37 -5.47
CA GLU A 117 0.78 8.40 -4.87
C GLU A 117 0.30 8.78 -3.47
N ASP A 118 1.22 8.65 -2.53
CA ASP A 118 1.09 9.15 -1.17
C ASP A 118 2.03 10.35 -0.98
N ILE A 119 1.53 11.45 -0.41
CA ILE A 119 2.35 12.62 -0.09
C ILE A 119 2.72 12.53 1.39
N VAL A 120 4.01 12.36 1.67
CA VAL A 120 4.53 12.24 3.04
C VAL A 120 5.02 13.60 3.50
N PHE A 121 4.46 14.11 4.60
CA PHE A 121 4.89 15.31 5.30
C PHE A 121 5.59 14.86 6.58
N ASN A 122 6.91 14.97 6.61
CA ASN A 122 7.72 14.62 7.75
C ASN A 122 7.79 15.81 8.71
N ILE A 123 7.55 15.57 9.99
CA ILE A 123 7.51 16.59 11.05
C ILE A 123 8.60 16.32 12.09
N LYS A 124 8.89 15.04 12.35
CA LYS A 124 9.89 14.60 13.33
C LYS A 124 11.32 14.81 12.80
N ASP A 125 12.20 15.32 13.66
CA ASP A 125 13.64 15.59 13.41
C ASP A 125 13.91 16.70 12.37
N SER A 126 13.23 16.67 11.22
CA SER A 126 13.28 17.70 10.20
C SER A 126 11.94 17.87 9.49
N ILE A 127 11.66 19.07 8.98
CA ILE A 127 10.44 19.35 8.21
C ILE A 127 10.75 19.28 6.72
N TYR A 128 10.17 18.30 6.04
CA TYR A 128 10.22 18.13 4.59
C TYR A 128 8.96 17.42 4.09
N SER A 129 8.74 17.44 2.78
CA SER A 129 7.73 16.60 2.13
C SER A 129 8.33 15.85 0.95
N LYS A 130 7.72 14.71 0.61
CA LYS A 130 8.08 13.92 -0.57
C LYS A 130 6.87 13.19 -1.13
N ILE A 131 6.91 12.94 -2.43
CA ILE A 131 5.96 12.03 -3.09
C ILE A 131 6.51 10.61 -2.93
N ASN A 132 5.71 9.74 -2.33
CA ASN A 132 5.96 8.31 -2.26
C ASN A 132 5.07 7.61 -3.29
N LYS A 133 5.68 7.15 -4.39
CA LYS A 133 4.99 6.38 -5.42
C LYS A 133 5.02 4.90 -5.05
N LYS A 134 3.85 4.27 -4.99
CA LYS A 134 3.75 2.81 -4.84
C LYS A 134 4.30 2.16 -6.10
N GLN A 135 4.97 1.02 -5.91
CA GLN A 135 5.48 0.25 -7.04
C GLN A 135 4.30 -0.26 -7.86
N ILE A 136 4.33 0.03 -9.15
CA ILE A 136 3.36 -0.47 -10.11
C ILE A 136 4.00 -1.62 -10.86
N LYS A 137 3.27 -2.74 -10.95
CA LYS A 137 3.59 -3.85 -11.83
C LYS A 137 2.69 -3.77 -13.04
N THR A 138 3.28 -3.86 -14.22
CA THR A 138 2.55 -3.97 -15.49
C THR A 138 2.47 -5.43 -15.87
N ILE A 139 1.26 -5.91 -16.17
CA ILE A 139 1.00 -7.29 -16.55
C ILE A 139 0.26 -7.29 -17.89
N GLU A 140 0.75 -8.07 -18.84
CA GLU A 140 0.03 -8.31 -20.08
C GLU A 140 -1.14 -9.27 -19.85
N LYS A 141 -2.31 -8.92 -20.39
CA LYS A 141 -3.54 -9.68 -20.26
C LYS A 141 -4.22 -9.78 -21.63
N THR A 142 -5.02 -10.82 -21.77
CA THR A 142 -5.91 -11.00 -22.93
C THR A 142 -7.35 -10.98 -22.45
N ALA A 143 -8.21 -10.28 -23.19
CA ALA A 143 -9.65 -10.35 -23.02
C ALA A 143 -10.29 -10.66 -24.36
N SER A 144 -11.39 -11.39 -24.34
CA SER A 144 -12.19 -11.66 -25.53
C SER A 144 -13.63 -11.90 -25.14
N GLY A 145 -14.55 -11.66 -26.07
CA GLY A 145 -15.96 -11.89 -25.80
C GLY A 145 -16.83 -11.72 -27.02
N ILE A 146 -18.10 -12.05 -26.81
CA ILE A 146 -19.19 -11.85 -27.76
C ILE A 146 -20.10 -10.78 -27.16
N ILE A 147 -20.44 -9.77 -27.97
CA ILE A 147 -21.35 -8.71 -27.57
C ILE A 147 -22.76 -9.28 -27.52
N ASN A 148 -23.39 -9.18 -26.35
CA ASN A 148 -24.81 -9.47 -26.18
C ASN A 148 -25.66 -8.20 -26.18
N SER A 149 -25.14 -7.13 -25.58
CA SER A 149 -25.80 -5.82 -25.46
C SER A 149 -24.86 -4.68 -25.88
N ASN A 150 -23.73 -4.51 -25.20
CA ASN A 150 -22.72 -3.51 -25.49
C ASN A 150 -21.34 -3.96 -25.00
N LEU A 151 -20.28 -3.27 -25.43
CA LEU A 151 -18.90 -3.59 -25.06
C LEU A 151 -18.66 -3.51 -23.55
N SER A 152 -19.18 -2.46 -22.91
CA SER A 152 -18.98 -2.21 -21.49
C SER A 152 -19.50 -3.36 -20.62
N THR A 153 -20.72 -3.84 -20.90
CA THR A 153 -21.30 -5.00 -20.23
C THR A 153 -20.46 -6.25 -20.45
N ALA A 154 -20.04 -6.51 -21.69
CA ALA A 154 -19.21 -7.69 -22.01
C ALA A 154 -17.83 -7.68 -21.30
N ILE A 155 -17.28 -6.50 -21.02
CA ILE A 155 -16.05 -6.32 -20.24
C ILE A 155 -16.31 -6.45 -18.73
N GLU A 156 -17.38 -5.82 -18.23
CA GLU A 156 -17.73 -5.81 -16.80
C GLU A 156 -18.10 -7.21 -16.28
N GLU A 157 -18.83 -8.01 -17.05
CA GLU A 157 -19.20 -9.39 -16.71
C GLU A 157 -17.98 -10.30 -16.51
N GLN A 158 -16.83 -9.95 -17.10
CA GLN A 158 -15.57 -10.67 -16.94
C GLN A 158 -14.73 -10.16 -15.76
N GLY A 159 -15.23 -9.17 -15.01
CA GLY A 159 -14.49 -8.53 -13.92
C GLY A 159 -13.27 -7.73 -14.38
N ILE A 160 -13.24 -7.33 -15.66
CA ILE A 160 -12.14 -6.58 -16.25
C ILE A 160 -12.30 -5.09 -15.92
N ASN A 161 -11.19 -4.38 -15.79
CA ASN A 161 -11.21 -2.95 -15.57
C ASN A 161 -11.91 -2.21 -16.74
N TYR A 162 -13.02 -1.55 -16.41
CA TYR A 162 -13.87 -0.79 -17.33
C TYR A 162 -13.11 0.22 -18.20
N ALA A 163 -11.95 0.73 -17.74
CA ALA A 163 -11.13 1.64 -18.52
C ALA A 163 -10.63 1.03 -19.85
N LEU A 164 -10.69 -0.29 -20.01
CA LEU A 164 -10.41 -0.98 -21.28
C LEU A 164 -11.43 -0.60 -22.35
N THR A 165 -12.71 -0.41 -21.99
CA THR A 165 -13.75 0.01 -22.94
C THR A 165 -13.39 1.32 -23.60
N TYR A 166 -13.01 2.34 -22.80
CA TYR A 166 -12.63 3.65 -23.33
C TYR A 166 -11.43 3.56 -24.27
N LYS A 167 -10.41 2.79 -23.89
CA LYS A 167 -9.22 2.58 -24.73
C LYS A 167 -9.56 1.95 -26.09
N LEU A 168 -10.46 0.97 -26.09
CA LEU A 168 -10.93 0.33 -27.32
C LEU A 168 -11.78 1.27 -28.17
N SER A 169 -12.68 2.04 -27.55
CA SER A 169 -13.48 3.05 -28.24
C SER A 169 -12.61 4.13 -28.89
N ASP A 170 -11.54 4.58 -28.23
CA ASP A 170 -10.59 5.55 -28.79
C ASP A 170 -9.85 4.99 -30.02
N ILE A 171 -9.38 3.74 -29.94
CA ILE A 171 -8.62 3.09 -31.03
C ILE A 171 -9.49 2.92 -32.28
N TYR A 172 -10.75 2.55 -32.09
CA TYR A 172 -11.67 2.23 -33.18
C TYR A 172 -12.64 3.38 -33.53
N ALA A 173 -12.42 4.59 -33.00
CA ALA A 173 -13.34 5.72 -33.09
C ALA A 173 -13.82 6.05 -34.51
N TRP A 174 -13.02 5.75 -35.53
CA TRP A 174 -13.33 6.02 -36.95
C TRP A 174 -13.83 4.79 -37.73
N THR A 175 -13.65 3.59 -37.19
CA THR A 175 -13.84 2.33 -37.93
C THR A 175 -15.00 1.49 -37.41
N VAL A 176 -15.34 1.63 -36.12
CA VAL A 176 -16.42 0.88 -35.47
C VAL A 176 -17.29 1.82 -34.66
N ASP A 177 -18.60 1.77 -34.88
CA ASP A 177 -19.58 2.51 -34.09
C ASP A 177 -20.03 1.70 -32.88
N PHE A 178 -19.51 2.05 -31.70
CA PHE A 178 -19.81 1.35 -30.44
C PHE A 178 -21.25 1.56 -29.94
N PHE A 179 -21.98 2.55 -30.46
CA PHE A 179 -23.38 2.78 -30.11
C PHE A 179 -24.33 1.86 -30.88
N HIS A 180 -23.89 1.31 -32.01
CA HIS A 180 -24.67 0.44 -32.88
C HIS A 180 -24.11 -0.99 -32.96
N LEU A 181 -23.43 -1.44 -31.90
CA LEU A 181 -22.99 -2.84 -31.80
C LEU A 181 -24.17 -3.81 -31.85
N GLN A 182 -23.95 -4.94 -32.52
CA GLN A 182 -24.97 -5.96 -32.71
C GLN A 182 -24.69 -7.16 -31.81
N LYS A 183 -25.77 -7.85 -31.42
CA LYS A 183 -25.64 -9.14 -30.75
C LYS A 183 -24.89 -10.11 -31.68
N GLY A 184 -23.81 -10.71 -31.17
CA GLY A 184 -22.94 -11.62 -31.92
C GLY A 184 -21.66 -10.98 -32.45
N ASP A 185 -21.50 -9.66 -32.38
CA ASP A 185 -20.22 -9.00 -32.61
C ASP A 185 -19.17 -9.55 -31.63
N LYS A 186 -17.90 -9.55 -32.03
CA LYS A 186 -16.83 -10.18 -31.24
C LYS A 186 -15.68 -9.24 -31.01
N PHE A 187 -14.97 -9.42 -29.91
CA PHE A 187 -13.71 -8.74 -29.69
C PHE A 187 -12.67 -9.67 -29.10
N LYS A 188 -11.41 -9.36 -29.37
CA LYS A 188 -10.26 -9.93 -28.66
C LYS A 188 -9.19 -8.85 -28.54
N VAL A 189 -8.60 -8.70 -27.38
CA VAL A 189 -7.62 -7.65 -27.11
C VAL A 189 -6.51 -8.20 -26.23
N ILE A 190 -5.27 -7.86 -26.57
CA ILE A 190 -4.06 -8.06 -25.77
C ILE A 190 -3.65 -6.67 -25.27
N TYR A 191 -3.59 -6.50 -23.96
CA TYR A 191 -3.39 -5.21 -23.34
C TYR A 191 -2.55 -5.32 -22.08
N GLU A 192 -1.98 -4.20 -21.65
CA GLU A 192 -1.33 -4.08 -20.37
C GLU A 192 -2.31 -3.61 -19.29
N GLU A 193 -2.24 -4.20 -18.11
CA GLU A 193 -2.94 -3.72 -16.92
C GLU A 193 -1.94 -3.44 -15.80
N LYS A 194 -2.14 -2.32 -15.11
CA LYS A 194 -1.26 -1.83 -14.04
C LYS A 194 -1.82 -2.20 -12.68
N PHE A 195 -1.00 -2.82 -11.84
CA PHE A 195 -1.37 -3.29 -10.51
C PHE A 195 -0.49 -2.72 -9.40
N ILE A 196 -1.08 -2.48 -8.24
CA ILE A 196 -0.40 -2.23 -6.97
C ILE A 196 -0.60 -3.45 -6.06
N ASN A 197 0.46 -3.87 -5.37
CA ASN A 197 0.45 -5.03 -4.46
C ASN A 197 -0.14 -6.30 -5.11
N ASP A 198 0.16 -6.52 -6.39
CA ASP A 198 -0.29 -7.64 -7.22
C ASP A 198 -1.82 -7.84 -7.35
N SER A 199 -2.65 -6.97 -6.77
CA SER A 199 -4.09 -7.21 -6.60
C SER A 199 -4.97 -6.02 -6.96
N ILE A 200 -4.47 -4.79 -6.82
CA ILE A 200 -5.28 -3.60 -7.04
C ILE A 200 -5.01 -3.05 -8.44
N SER A 201 -5.95 -3.23 -9.35
CA SER A 201 -5.89 -2.59 -10.67
C SER A 201 -5.98 -1.06 -10.54
N VAL A 202 -5.02 -0.37 -11.14
CA VAL A 202 -4.92 1.10 -11.15
C VAL A 202 -5.05 1.71 -12.54
N GLY A 203 -5.25 0.88 -13.57
CA GLY A 203 -5.59 1.34 -14.91
C GLY A 203 -5.06 0.44 -16.02
N ILE A 204 -5.53 0.72 -17.23
CA ILE A 204 -5.07 0.09 -18.46
C ILE A 204 -3.86 0.84 -19.01
N GLY A 205 -2.84 0.10 -19.39
CA GLY A 205 -1.64 0.58 -20.07
C GLY A 205 -1.84 0.62 -21.59
N GLU A 206 -0.86 0.09 -22.31
CA GLU A 206 -0.88 -0.01 -23.76
C GLU A 206 -1.84 -1.12 -24.24
N ILE A 207 -2.53 -0.88 -25.36
CA ILE A 207 -3.20 -1.93 -26.12
C ILE A 207 -2.19 -2.44 -27.15
N LYS A 208 -1.78 -3.70 -27.02
CA LYS A 208 -0.73 -4.30 -27.87
C LYS A 208 -1.27 -4.86 -29.18
N ALA A 209 -2.50 -5.36 -29.13
CA ALA A 209 -3.25 -5.81 -30.29
C ALA A 209 -4.74 -5.80 -29.95
N ALA A 210 -5.56 -5.41 -30.90
CA ALA A 210 -7.00 -5.50 -30.81
C ALA A 210 -7.57 -6.12 -32.09
N TYR A 211 -8.63 -6.89 -31.91
CA TYR A 211 -9.49 -7.45 -32.92
C TYR A 211 -10.93 -7.11 -32.57
N PHE A 212 -11.68 -6.65 -33.56
CA PHE A 212 -13.12 -6.45 -33.44
C PHE A 212 -13.80 -7.00 -34.69
N GLU A 213 -14.89 -7.74 -34.51
CA GLU A 213 -15.76 -8.23 -35.57
C GLU A 213 -17.10 -7.53 -35.41
N HIS A 214 -17.42 -6.61 -36.32
CA HIS A 214 -18.69 -5.89 -36.33
C HIS A 214 -19.44 -6.23 -37.62
N GLY A 215 -20.64 -6.81 -37.49
CA GLY A 215 -21.45 -7.20 -38.65
C GLY A 215 -20.74 -8.19 -39.59
N LYS A 216 -19.99 -9.15 -39.03
CA LYS A 216 -19.13 -10.13 -39.73
C LYS A 216 -17.92 -9.51 -40.47
N LYS A 217 -17.66 -8.22 -40.33
CA LYS A 217 -16.47 -7.56 -40.87
C LYS A 217 -15.38 -7.47 -39.80
N PRO A 218 -14.16 -7.98 -40.07
CA PRO A 218 -13.06 -7.91 -39.12
C PRO A 218 -12.35 -6.55 -39.18
N PHE A 219 -11.93 -6.07 -38.02
CA PHE A 219 -11.13 -4.87 -37.78
C PHE A 219 -9.97 -5.23 -36.84
N TYR A 220 -8.81 -4.64 -37.10
CA TYR A 220 -7.58 -4.90 -36.35
C TYR A 220 -6.90 -3.58 -36.03
N ALA A 221 -6.26 -3.51 -34.88
CA ALA A 221 -5.45 -2.39 -34.43
C ALA A 221 -4.31 -2.84 -33.51
#